data_AF-A0ABD0LRW6-F1
#
_entry.id   AF-A0ABD0LRW6-F1
#
_cell.length_a   1.000
_cell.length_b   1.000
_cell.length_c   1.000
_cell.angle_alpha   90.00
_cell.angle_beta   90.00
_cell.angle_gamma   90.00
#
_symmetry.space_group_name_H-M   'P 1'
#
loop_
_entity.id
_entity.type
_entity.pdbx_description
1 polymer ?
#
loop_
_entity_poly.entity_id
_entity_poly.type
_entity_poly.pdbx_seq_one_letter_code
_entity_poly.pdbx_strand_id
1 'polypeptide(L)'
;MALMRRFLCWYLRTASFVGFIYVVVTASSALLLRALDVAAIGTDFSISRGFNVPWRSHQWQAFLSSDIIVAFCHICIILFSIYMIYNVTQLHFVLYMKNLQYYNYCFIMYTVIEFCFSVFEFSFYGMNTFRREYVVFIWLWWLMRAAGNVVFMFVLHARSTEMEEEMAMELRYSDKKYVHSYA
;
A
#
# COMPACT_ATOMS: atom_id res chain seq x y z
N MET A 1 -7.20 28.84 -4.54
CA MET A 1 -7.14 27.49 -3.94
C MET A 1 -7.73 26.37 -4.82
N ALA A 2 -8.11 26.59 -6.09
CA ALA A 2 -8.66 25.50 -6.93
C ALA A 2 -7.64 24.42 -7.34
N LEU A 3 -6.34 24.71 -7.23
CA LEU A 3 -5.26 23.83 -7.66
C LEU A 3 -4.89 22.73 -6.64
N MET A 4 -5.30 22.85 -5.37
CA MET A 4 -5.02 21.84 -4.32
C MET A 4 -6.13 20.80 -4.15
N ARG A 5 -7.23 20.86 -4.92
CA ARG A 5 -8.34 19.90 -4.81
C ARG A 5 -8.28 18.74 -5.81
N ARG A 6 -7.27 18.75 -6.68
CA ARG A 6 -7.16 17.81 -7.80
C ARG A 6 -5.76 17.22 -7.88
N PHE A 7 -5.68 15.90 -7.94
CA PHE A 7 -4.46 15.15 -8.27
C PHE A 7 -4.83 14.09 -9.30
N LEU A 8 -4.05 13.97 -10.38
CA LEU A 8 -4.37 13.12 -11.54
C LEU A 8 -5.76 13.38 -12.15
N CYS A 9 -6.17 14.66 -12.22
CA CYS A 9 -7.49 15.10 -12.71
C CYS A 9 -8.70 14.66 -11.89
N TRP A 10 -8.51 13.98 -10.75
CA TRP A 10 -9.60 13.55 -9.87
C TRP A 10 -9.68 14.43 -8.62
N TYR A 11 -10.88 14.52 -8.05
CA TYR A 11 -11.04 15.04 -6.69
C TYR A 11 -10.26 14.18 -5.70
N LEU A 12 -9.53 14.80 -4.77
CA LEU A 12 -8.67 14.08 -3.83
C LEU A 12 -9.41 13.01 -3.01
N ARG A 13 -10.70 13.22 -2.69
CA ARG A 13 -11.55 12.21 -2.05
C ARG A 13 -11.76 10.96 -2.93
N THR A 14 -11.98 11.14 -4.23
CA THR A 14 -12.13 10.03 -5.18
C THR A 14 -10.79 9.34 -5.40
N ALA A 15 -9.71 10.11 -5.52
CA ALA A 15 -8.36 9.58 -5.68
C ALA A 15 -7.91 8.76 -4.48
N SER A 16 -8.19 9.20 -3.25
CA SER A 16 -7.88 8.43 -2.04
C SER A 16 -8.71 7.15 -1.94
N PHE A 17 -10.02 7.21 -2.26
CA PHE A 17 -10.89 6.04 -2.29
C PHE A 17 -10.37 4.98 -3.29
N VAL A 18 -10.05 5.39 -4.52
CA VAL A 18 -9.47 4.48 -5.51
C VAL A 18 -8.09 3.98 -5.07
N GLY A 19 -7.31 4.82 -4.38
CA GLY A 19 -6.03 4.41 -3.78
C GLY A 19 -6.19 3.27 -2.79
N PHE A 20 -7.17 3.31 -1.89
CA PHE A 20 -7.40 2.20 -0.96
C PHE A 20 -7.83 0.92 -1.69
N ILE A 21 -8.68 1.02 -2.71
CA ILE A 21 -9.07 -0.13 -3.54
C ILE A 21 -7.84 -0.71 -4.24
N TYR A 22 -6.99 0.14 -4.83
CA TYR A 22 -5.74 -0.27 -5.44
C TYR A 22 -4.84 -1.02 -4.46
N VAL A 23 -4.69 -0.51 -3.22
CA VAL A 23 -3.88 -1.18 -2.20
C VAL A 23 -4.47 -2.54 -1.84
N VAL A 24 -5.79 -2.65 -1.63
CA VAL A 24 -6.45 -3.94 -1.36
C VAL A 24 -6.18 -4.92 -2.49
N VAL A 25 -6.49 -4.55 -3.74
CA VAL A 25 -6.34 -5.45 -4.90
C VAL A 25 -4.89 -5.89 -5.07
N THR A 26 -3.94 -4.95 -5.07
CA THR A 26 -2.54 -5.25 -5.36
C THR A 26 -1.81 -5.94 -4.21
N ALA A 27 -2.15 -5.63 -2.95
CA ALA A 27 -1.63 -6.36 -1.79
C ALA A 27 -2.24 -7.76 -1.71
N SER A 28 -3.52 -7.94 -2.03
CA SER A 28 -4.15 -9.27 -2.09
C SER A 28 -3.54 -10.15 -3.18
N SER A 29 -3.30 -9.62 -4.38
CA SER A 29 -2.63 -10.39 -5.43
C SER A 29 -1.17 -10.69 -5.09
N ALA A 30 -0.47 -9.80 -4.39
CA ALA A 30 0.88 -10.07 -3.92
C ALA A 30 0.93 -11.12 -2.81
N LEU A 31 -0.02 -11.07 -1.86
CA LEU A 31 -0.22 -12.10 -0.87
C LEU A 31 -0.51 -13.46 -1.53
N LEU A 32 -1.32 -13.48 -2.60
CA LEU A 32 -1.57 -14.68 -3.38
C LEU A 32 -0.29 -15.22 -4.03
N LEU A 33 0.51 -14.37 -4.69
CA LEU A 33 1.78 -14.79 -5.30
C LEU A 33 2.75 -15.38 -4.25
N ARG A 34 2.83 -14.76 -3.06
CA ARG A 34 3.61 -15.28 -1.93
C ARG A 34 3.07 -16.61 -1.42
N ALA A 35 1.74 -16.75 -1.30
CA ALA A 35 1.12 -17.99 -0.87
C ALA A 35 1.37 -19.13 -1.88
N LEU A 36 1.35 -18.83 -3.18
CA LEU A 36 1.72 -19.80 -4.23
C LEU A 36 3.19 -20.22 -4.12
N ASP A 37 4.08 -19.27 -3.86
CA ASP A 37 5.50 -19.57 -3.63
C ASP A 37 5.71 -20.44 -2.38
N VAL A 38 4.98 -20.18 -1.29
CA VAL A 38 5.03 -21.00 -0.05
C VAL A 38 4.39 -22.38 -0.27
N ALA A 39 3.26 -22.47 -0.99
CA ALA A 39 2.61 -23.73 -1.29
C ALA A 39 3.51 -24.65 -2.13
N ALA A 40 4.29 -24.08 -3.05
CA ALA A 40 5.30 -24.81 -3.82
C ALA A 40 6.46 -25.38 -2.95
N ILE A 41 6.61 -24.94 -1.69
CA ILE A 41 7.56 -25.53 -0.73
C ILE A 41 7.00 -26.81 -0.10
N GLY A 42 5.71 -26.81 0.23
CA GLY A 42 5.07 -27.86 1.02
C GLY A 42 4.32 -28.92 0.22
N THR A 43 4.23 -28.79 -1.10
CA THR A 43 3.44 -29.66 -1.97
C THR A 43 4.17 -29.97 -3.28
N ASP A 44 3.72 -30.98 -4.02
CA ASP A 44 4.23 -31.30 -5.38
C ASP A 44 3.80 -30.27 -6.46
N PHE A 45 3.25 -29.13 -6.03
CA PHE A 45 2.85 -28.03 -6.90
C PHE A 45 4.09 -27.36 -7.49
N SER A 46 4.24 -27.45 -8.82
CA SER A 46 5.31 -26.77 -9.55
C SER A 46 4.76 -25.59 -10.35
N ILE A 47 5.41 -24.44 -10.18
CA ILE A 47 5.10 -23.24 -10.96
C ILE A 47 5.83 -23.36 -12.30
N SER A 48 5.07 -23.51 -13.39
CA SER A 48 5.61 -23.59 -14.75
C SER A 48 6.52 -22.40 -15.04
N ARG A 49 7.75 -22.67 -15.51
CA ARG A 49 8.79 -21.66 -15.79
C ARG A 49 9.20 -20.82 -14.56
N GLY A 50 8.78 -21.19 -13.35
CA GLY A 50 9.34 -20.73 -12.08
C GLY A 50 10.65 -21.44 -11.75
N PHE A 51 11.23 -21.21 -10.58
CA PHE A 51 12.36 -22.03 -10.11
C PHE A 51 11.84 -23.42 -9.71
N ASN A 52 12.42 -24.50 -10.26
CA ASN A 52 12.08 -25.88 -9.86
C ASN A 52 12.57 -26.08 -8.42
N VAL A 53 11.68 -26.23 -7.44
CA VAL A 53 12.02 -26.19 -6.01
C VAL A 53 12.74 -27.49 -5.61
N PRO A 54 14.07 -27.46 -5.37
CA PRO A 54 14.57 -27.58 -3.98
C PRO A 54 15.48 -26.45 -3.38
N TRP A 55 15.59 -25.23 -3.96
CA TRP A 55 16.79 -24.35 -3.75
C TRP A 55 16.63 -22.81 -3.93
N ARG A 56 15.73 -22.07 -3.25
CA ARG A 56 15.83 -20.57 -3.30
C ARG A 56 17.23 -20.03 -2.89
N SER A 57 18.05 -20.84 -2.21
CA SER A 57 19.51 -21.02 -2.36
C SER A 57 19.97 -21.87 -1.16
N HIS A 58 21.27 -21.91 -0.83
CA HIS A 58 21.73 -22.38 0.50
C HIS A 58 21.04 -21.66 1.69
N GLN A 59 20.32 -20.56 1.45
CA GLN A 59 19.70 -19.72 2.48
C GLN A 59 18.16 -19.80 2.51
N TRP A 60 17.59 -20.98 2.36
CA TRP A 60 16.13 -21.20 2.34
C TRP A 60 15.40 -20.60 3.56
N GLN A 61 16.03 -20.60 4.75
CA GLN A 61 15.47 -20.04 5.98
C GLN A 61 15.26 -18.52 5.89
N ALA A 62 16.17 -17.80 5.23
CA ALA A 62 16.07 -16.36 5.06
C ALA A 62 14.92 -15.99 4.12
N PHE A 63 14.75 -16.74 3.03
CA PHE A 63 13.63 -16.57 2.11
C PHE A 63 12.29 -16.88 2.77
N LEU A 64 12.18 -17.99 3.51
CA LEU A 64 10.95 -18.33 4.23
C LEU A 64 10.59 -17.25 5.26
N SER A 65 11.58 -16.74 5.99
CA SER A 65 11.36 -15.64 6.95
C SER A 65 10.88 -14.36 6.26
N SER A 66 11.47 -14.01 5.10
CA SER A 66 11.04 -12.91 4.25
C SER A 66 9.57 -13.07 3.83
N ASP A 67 9.22 -14.24 3.27
CA ASP A 67 7.88 -14.55 2.80
C ASP A 67 6.83 -14.40 3.93
N ILE A 68 7.13 -14.87 5.14
CA ILE A 68 6.24 -14.76 6.32
C ILE A 68 6.08 -13.29 6.76
N ILE A 69 7.18 -12.55 6.91
CA ILE A 69 7.14 -11.15 7.36
C ILE A 69 6.35 -10.29 6.38
N VAL A 70 6.65 -10.42 5.08
CA VAL A 70 5.98 -9.65 4.02
C VAL A 70 4.50 -10.05 3.90
N ALA A 71 4.17 -11.34 4.02
CA ALA A 71 2.78 -11.80 4.04
C ALA A 71 1.99 -11.20 5.22
N PHE A 72 2.58 -11.14 6.41
CA PHE A 72 1.95 -10.47 7.55
C PHE A 72 1.71 -8.98 7.28
N CYS A 73 2.70 -8.28 6.73
CA CYS A 73 2.56 -6.88 6.34
C CYS A 73 1.44 -6.67 5.30
N HIS A 74 1.30 -7.56 4.32
CA HIS A 74 0.19 -7.53 3.36
C HIS A 74 -1.17 -7.68 4.06
N ILE A 75 -1.32 -8.64 4.97
CA ILE A 75 -2.58 -8.83 5.71
C ILE A 75 -2.93 -7.57 6.50
N CYS A 76 -1.97 -7.00 7.24
CA CYS A 76 -2.19 -5.78 8.02
C CYS A 76 -2.63 -4.60 7.15
N ILE A 77 -1.94 -4.34 6.03
CA ILE A 77 -2.30 -3.21 5.17
C ILE A 77 -3.63 -3.44 4.45
N ILE A 78 -3.97 -4.68 4.08
CA ILE A 78 -5.27 -5.01 3.48
C ILE A 78 -6.39 -4.69 4.48
N LEU A 79 -6.30 -5.19 5.71
CA LEU A 79 -7.31 -4.95 6.74
C LEU A 79 -7.47 -3.45 7.03
N PHE A 80 -6.35 -2.72 7.16
CA PHE A 80 -6.41 -1.29 7.40
C PHE A 80 -6.98 -0.53 6.18
N SER A 81 -6.68 -0.97 4.95
CA SER A 81 -7.24 -0.36 3.74
C SER A 81 -8.74 -0.58 3.62
N ILE A 82 -9.24 -1.78 3.95
CA ILE A 82 -10.68 -2.07 4.00
C ILE A 82 -11.37 -1.18 5.04
N TYR A 83 -10.76 -1.03 6.22
CA TYR A 83 -11.24 -0.10 7.24
C TYR A 83 -11.28 1.34 6.72
N MET A 84 -10.25 1.81 6.01
CA MET A 84 -10.22 3.15 5.43
C MET A 84 -11.26 3.36 4.31
N ILE A 85 -11.54 2.34 3.50
CA ILE A 85 -12.64 2.37 2.51
C ILE A 85 -13.96 2.65 3.22
N TYR A 86 -14.27 1.91 4.29
CA TYR A 86 -15.47 2.16 5.08
C TYR A 86 -15.52 3.59 5.63
N ASN A 87 -14.42 4.08 6.20
CA ASN A 87 -14.38 5.41 6.80
C ASN A 87 -14.50 6.55 5.77
N VAL A 88 -13.91 6.44 4.58
CA VAL A 88 -14.01 7.49 3.54
C VAL A 88 -15.42 7.60 2.94
N THR A 89 -16.21 6.52 3.03
CA THR A 89 -17.63 6.57 2.64
C THR A 89 -18.51 7.31 3.65
N GLN A 90 -18.05 7.55 4.88
CA GLN A 90 -18.80 8.29 5.90
C GLN A 90 -18.87 9.79 5.56
N LEU A 91 -19.95 10.45 6.03
CA LEU A 91 -20.23 11.86 5.70
C LEU A 91 -19.33 12.86 6.45
N HIS A 92 -18.88 12.54 7.67
CA HIS A 92 -18.10 13.46 8.49
C HIS A 92 -16.60 13.20 8.38
N PHE A 93 -15.89 14.13 7.73
CA PHE A 93 -14.45 14.00 7.45
C PHE A 93 -13.58 14.01 8.72
N VAL A 94 -14.03 14.69 9.78
CA VAL A 94 -13.34 14.78 11.07
C VAL A 94 -13.13 13.39 11.70
N LEU A 95 -14.09 12.47 11.52
CA LEU A 95 -14.05 11.14 12.11
C LEU A 95 -12.91 10.26 11.54
N TYR A 96 -12.46 10.53 10.31
CA TYR A 96 -11.45 9.70 9.66
C TYR A 96 -10.10 10.42 9.44
N MET A 97 -10.00 11.72 9.73
CA MET A 97 -8.76 12.49 9.55
C MET A 97 -7.58 11.87 10.30
N LYS A 98 -7.76 11.58 11.59
CA LYS A 98 -6.72 10.96 12.43
C LYS A 98 -6.34 9.56 11.93
N ASN A 99 -7.34 8.80 11.47
CA ASN A 99 -7.11 7.46 10.90
C ASN A 99 -6.34 7.53 9.58
N LEU A 100 -6.60 8.54 8.74
CA LEU A 100 -5.87 8.78 7.50
C LEU A 100 -4.40 9.13 7.76
N GLN A 101 -4.11 9.93 8.79
CA GLN A 101 -2.73 10.22 9.19
C GLN A 101 -1.99 8.94 9.61
N TYR A 102 -2.58 8.12 10.48
CA TYR A 102 -1.99 6.83 10.86
C TYR A 102 -1.82 5.90 9.67
N TYR A 103 -2.82 5.84 8.78
CA TYR A 103 -2.73 5.06 7.56
C TYR A 103 -1.57 5.50 6.68
N ASN A 104 -1.36 6.81 6.51
CA ASN A 104 -0.22 7.35 5.75
C ASN A 104 1.12 6.87 6.31
N TYR A 105 1.33 6.97 7.62
CA TYR A 105 2.56 6.48 8.25
C TYR A 105 2.73 4.96 8.06
N CYS A 106 1.66 4.18 8.27
CA CYS A 106 1.70 2.73 8.06
C CYS A 106 1.98 2.37 6.59
N PHE A 107 1.40 3.09 5.63
CA PHE A 107 1.57 2.83 4.20
C PHE A 107 2.99 3.17 3.70
N ILE A 108 3.58 4.25 4.22
CA ILE A 108 4.99 4.59 3.99
C ILE A 108 5.90 3.47 4.51
N MET A 109 5.73 3.07 5.77
CA MET A 109 6.52 1.98 6.37
C MET A 109 6.35 0.67 5.61
N TYR A 110 5.12 0.32 5.24
CA TYR A 110 4.79 -0.86 4.45
C TYR A 110 5.55 -0.88 3.12
N THR A 111 5.56 0.23 2.39
CA THR A 111 6.23 0.30 1.08
C THR A 111 7.75 0.24 1.22
N VAL A 112 8.32 0.83 2.26
CA VAL A 112 9.77 0.71 2.55
C VAL A 112 10.13 -0.74 2.86
N ILE A 113 9.35 -1.42 3.70
CA ILE A 113 9.55 -2.85 4.02
C ILE A 113 9.48 -3.69 2.74
N GLU A 114 8.43 -3.50 1.94
CA GLU A 114 8.24 -4.20 0.67
C GLU A 114 9.39 -3.97 -0.30
N PHE A 115 9.88 -2.74 -0.41
CA PHE A 115 11.04 -2.40 -1.23
C PHE A 115 12.31 -3.12 -0.76
N CYS A 116 12.62 -3.07 0.54
CA CYS A 116 13.80 -3.71 1.11
C CYS A 116 13.79 -5.23 0.87
N PHE A 117 12.67 -5.91 1.11
CA PHE A 117 12.56 -7.35 0.88
C PHE A 117 12.58 -7.73 -0.60
N SER A 118 12.01 -6.89 -1.48
CA SER A 118 12.11 -7.08 -2.92
C SER A 118 13.57 -6.96 -3.39
N VAL A 119 14.30 -5.94 -2.94
CA VAL A 119 15.73 -5.78 -3.26
C VAL A 119 16.53 -6.97 -2.75
N PHE A 120 16.27 -7.43 -1.53
CA PHE A 120 16.87 -8.65 -0.98
C PHE A 120 16.61 -9.84 -1.93
N GLU A 121 15.37 -10.18 -2.25
CA GLU A 121 15.05 -11.34 -3.08
C GLU A 121 15.69 -11.27 -4.47
N PHE A 122 15.58 -10.13 -5.16
CA PHE A 122 16.11 -9.98 -6.51
C PHE A 122 17.64 -9.91 -6.55
N SER A 123 18.29 -9.47 -5.46
CA SER A 123 19.76 -9.51 -5.38
C SER A 123 20.30 -10.95 -5.38
N PHE A 124 19.58 -11.89 -4.76
CA PHE A 124 19.94 -13.31 -4.77
C PHE A 124 19.57 -14.00 -6.09
N TYR A 125 18.53 -13.55 -6.79
CA TYR A 125 18.21 -14.05 -8.13
C TYR A 125 19.21 -13.60 -9.20
N GLY A 126 19.89 -12.47 -9.00
CA GLY A 126 21.00 -12.01 -9.85
C GLY A 126 20.64 -12.00 -11.34
N MET A 127 21.52 -12.55 -12.20
CA MET A 127 21.27 -12.67 -13.64
C MET A 127 20.17 -13.69 -14.01
N ASN A 128 19.73 -14.54 -13.08
CA ASN A 128 18.65 -15.49 -13.35
C ASN A 128 17.27 -14.81 -13.34
N THR A 129 17.18 -13.59 -12.80
CA THR A 129 15.95 -12.78 -12.79
C THR A 129 15.38 -12.60 -14.20
N PHE A 130 16.24 -12.38 -15.20
CA PHE A 130 15.82 -12.11 -16.58
C PHE A 130 15.82 -13.35 -17.49
N ARG A 131 16.12 -14.54 -16.94
CA ARG A 131 16.16 -15.79 -17.71
C ARG A 131 14.86 -16.60 -17.66
N ARG A 132 14.05 -16.42 -16.61
CA ARG A 132 12.82 -17.18 -16.40
C ARG A 132 11.62 -16.24 -16.46
N GLU A 133 10.65 -16.57 -17.31
CA GLU A 133 9.48 -15.73 -17.57
C GLU A 133 8.67 -15.40 -16.32
N TYR A 134 8.47 -16.38 -15.42
CA TYR A 134 7.77 -16.16 -14.15
C TYR A 134 8.51 -15.15 -13.26
N VAL A 135 9.84 -15.20 -13.24
CA VAL A 135 10.66 -14.29 -12.42
C VAL A 135 10.67 -12.87 -13.01
N VAL A 136 10.69 -12.75 -14.34
CA VAL A 136 10.51 -11.46 -15.03
C VAL A 136 9.14 -10.87 -14.73
N PHE A 137 8.09 -11.68 -14.80
CA PHE A 137 6.73 -11.26 -14.46
C PHE A 137 6.64 -10.74 -13.02
N ILE A 138 7.14 -11.51 -12.04
CA ILE A 138 7.15 -11.11 -10.64
C ILE A 138 7.96 -9.82 -10.46
N TRP A 139 9.12 -9.69 -11.08
CA TRP A 139 9.94 -8.48 -11.00
C TRP A 139 9.20 -7.23 -11.54
N LEU A 140 8.61 -7.32 -12.74
CA LEU A 140 7.81 -6.24 -13.32
C LEU A 140 6.59 -5.91 -12.44
N TRP A 141 5.97 -6.92 -11.85
CA TRP A 141 4.85 -6.76 -10.93
C TRP A 141 5.23 -5.97 -9.68
N TRP A 142 6.35 -6.31 -9.02
CA TRP A 142 6.83 -5.54 -7.86
C TRP A 142 7.25 -4.12 -8.23
N LEU A 143 7.87 -3.92 -9.40
CA LEU A 143 8.25 -2.59 -9.88
C LEU A 143 7.01 -1.71 -10.12
N MET A 144 6.00 -2.26 -10.80
CA MET A 144 4.72 -1.56 -11.01
C MET A 144 4.05 -1.21 -9.68
N ARG A 145 4.04 -2.14 -8.72
CA ARG A 145 3.47 -1.89 -7.40
C ARG A 145 4.23 -0.82 -6.62
N ALA A 146 5.56 -0.85 -6.63
CA ALA A 146 6.37 0.16 -5.97
C ALA A 146 6.09 1.56 -6.56
N ALA A 147 6.06 1.68 -7.89
CA ALA A 147 5.73 2.94 -8.56
C ALA A 147 4.31 3.42 -8.21
N GLY A 148 3.32 2.53 -8.26
CA GLY A 148 1.94 2.85 -7.90
C GLY A 148 1.79 3.25 -6.44
N ASN A 149 2.44 2.55 -5.51
CA ASN A 149 2.44 2.90 -4.09
C ASN A 149 3.00 4.30 -3.85
N VAL A 150 4.12 4.64 -4.49
CA VAL A 150 4.71 5.99 -4.40
C VAL A 150 3.72 7.06 -4.89
N VAL A 151 3.04 6.83 -6.02
CA VAL A 151 2.00 7.76 -6.52
C VAL A 151 0.87 7.91 -5.49
N PHE A 152 0.36 6.81 -4.93
CA PHE A 152 -0.72 6.87 -3.96
C PHE A 152 -0.30 7.45 -2.60
N MET A 153 0.98 7.36 -2.21
CA MET A 153 1.48 8.10 -1.04
C MET A 153 1.30 9.60 -1.22
N PHE A 154 1.66 10.14 -2.39
CA PHE A 154 1.46 11.56 -2.67
C PHE A 154 -0.02 11.95 -2.64
N VAL A 155 -0.90 11.11 -3.21
CA VAL A 155 -2.36 11.32 -3.17
C VAL A 155 -2.88 11.38 -1.73
N LEU A 156 -2.52 10.40 -0.91
CA LEU A 156 -3.03 10.29 0.45
C LEU A 156 -2.43 11.35 1.39
N HIS A 157 -1.17 11.74 1.16
CA HIS A 157 -0.56 12.86 1.85
C HIS A 157 -1.27 14.18 1.50
N ALA A 158 -1.50 14.44 0.21
CA ALA A 158 -2.24 15.62 -0.24
C ALA A 158 -3.66 15.67 0.33
N ARG A 159 -4.37 14.53 0.40
CA ARG A 159 -5.69 14.47 1.03
C ARG A 159 -5.63 14.74 2.53
N SER A 160 -4.59 14.30 3.23
CA SER A 160 -4.40 14.61 4.66
C SER A 160 -4.26 16.12 4.88
N THR A 161 -3.41 16.78 4.09
CA THR A 161 -3.19 18.23 4.18
C THR A 161 -4.47 19.01 3.86
N GLU A 162 -5.22 18.62 2.81
CA GLU A 162 -6.50 19.25 2.48
C GLU A 162 -7.50 19.18 3.64
N MET A 163 -7.57 18.04 4.33
CA MET A 163 -8.47 17.86 5.48
C MET A 163 -8.05 18.69 6.69
N GLU A 164 -6.76 18.85 6.95
CA GLU A 164 -6.23 19.70 8.02
C GLU A 164 -6.56 21.18 7.75
N GLU A 165 -6.43 21.63 6.51
CA GLU A 165 -6.81 22.98 6.09
C GLU A 165 -8.33 23.22 6.21
N GLU A 166 -9.15 22.25 5.79
CA GLU A 166 -10.61 22.30 5.93
C GLU A 166 -11.02 22.40 7.40
N MET A 167 -10.44 21.60 8.28
CA MET A 167 -10.68 21.65 9.72
C MET A 167 -10.25 22.99 10.33
N ALA A 168 -9.08 23.51 9.97
CA ALA A 168 -8.59 24.79 10.47
C ALA A 168 -9.50 25.95 10.04
N MET A 169 -10.08 25.89 8.84
CA MET A 169 -11.09 26.85 8.40
C MET A 169 -12.37 26.73 9.24
N GLU A 170 -12.91 25.54 9.43
CA GLU A 170 -14.14 25.33 10.22
C GLU A 170 -13.99 25.84 11.66
N LEU A 171 -12.85 25.59 12.32
CA LEU A 171 -12.55 26.11 13.65
C LEU A 171 -12.55 27.66 13.69
N ARG A 172 -11.92 28.30 12.71
CA ARG A 172 -11.87 29.78 12.62
C ARG A 172 -13.25 30.41 12.40
N TYR A 173 -14.14 29.75 11.65
CA TYR A 173 -15.50 30.24 11.44
C TYR A 173 -16.42 29.91 12.61
N SER A 174 -16.20 28.80 13.30
CA SER A 174 -16.83 28.45 14.57
C SER A 174 -16.57 29.53 15.63
N ASP A 175 -15.30 29.90 15.85
CA ASP A 175 -14.95 30.90 16.87
C ASP A 175 -15.62 32.25 16.64
N LYS A 176 -15.72 32.70 15.39
CA LYS A 176 -16.45 33.93 15.04
C LYS A 176 -17.94 33.85 15.34
N LYS A 177 -18.55 32.67 15.19
CA LYS A 177 -19.98 32.46 15.46
C LYS A 177 -20.28 32.55 16.96
N TYR A 178 -19.37 32.07 17.82
CA TYR A 178 -19.54 32.17 19.28
C TYR A 178 -19.27 33.57 19.81
N VAL A 179 -18.33 34.33 19.24
CA VAL A 179 -18.06 35.72 19.66
C VAL A 179 -19.26 36.64 19.37
N HIS A 180 -20.02 36.40 18.31
CA HIS A 180 -21.22 37.19 17.98
C HIS A 180 -22.49 36.78 18.74
N SER A 181 -22.51 35.63 19.42
CA SER A 181 -23.67 35.21 20.24
C SER A 181 -23.64 35.72 21.68
N TYR A 182 -22.53 36.32 22.12
CA TYR A 182 -22.35 36.87 23.47
C TYR A 182 -22.15 38.40 23.51
N ALA A 183 -22.36 39.09 22.38
CA ALA A 183 -22.36 40.55 22.27
C ALA A 183 -23.77 41.03 21.94
#